data_AF-A0A0B4X4Q0-F1
#
_entry.id   AF-A0A0B4X4Q0-F1
#
_cell.length_a   1.000
_cell.length_b   1.000
_cell.length_c   1.000
_cell.angle_alpha   90.00
_cell.angle_beta   90.00
_cell.angle_gamma   90.00
#
_symmetry.space_group_name_H-M   'P 1'
#
loop_
_entity.id
_entity.type
_entity.pdbx_description
1 polymer ?
#
loop_
_entity_poly.entity_id
_entity_poly.type
_entity_poly.pdbx_seq_one_letter_code
_entity_poly.pdbx_strand_id
1 'polypeptide(L)'
;MVPARSLQGLVEASESDIAEVEVLGETGLHWESLDVDHEIALLISGVFGTPSFIAESATRAMELHNKMQNLTVTAWAGPVIDYLSHNIPYNHEVGWEHYHMTAYEVGCLVLAALGQADEIDGGARPRLSPVLSDVPPRWDDISTAVIYVAAQNAQLQYRPFRNRVPSSKADAGDDSSEPNIAAANGVGPAYATSEAYSVLEALGLVREERWTKAAETVLWRDNPREWNLEFTSDARFIMAAFDAAAAIPEDIRSQIDTIVAATSEETTRVVQTPNLENEGKSDFPPDAVPPKRLRSMLEDSRRHHLDVLFFRRWRFSDGWLSANEAKSTLEIHHDALAISMRKAVMSWLYPSLPLLAL
;
A
#
# COMPACT_ATOMS: atom_id res chain seq x y z
N MET A 1 0.27 -14.97 -14.10
CA MET A 1 -0.18 -15.93 -13.06
C MET A 1 -1.57 -15.51 -12.68
N VAL A 2 -2.57 -16.39 -12.82
CA VAL A 2 -3.97 -16.11 -12.45
C VAL A 2 -4.22 -16.76 -11.10
N PRO A 3 -4.67 -16.03 -10.07
CA PRO A 3 -4.87 -16.62 -8.76
C PRO A 3 -6.21 -17.36 -8.72
N ALA A 4 -6.18 -18.62 -8.27
CA ALA A 4 -7.38 -19.44 -8.22
C ALA A 4 -8.45 -18.84 -7.30
N ARG A 5 -8.07 -18.28 -6.13
CA ARG A 5 -9.01 -17.66 -5.18
C ARG A 5 -9.70 -16.39 -5.73
N SER A 6 -9.26 -15.92 -6.90
CA SER A 6 -9.89 -14.81 -7.59
C SER A 6 -11.08 -15.19 -8.44
N LEU A 7 -11.25 -16.49 -8.69
CA LEU A 7 -12.23 -17.00 -9.62
C LEU A 7 -13.57 -17.25 -8.94
N GLN A 8 -14.67 -16.88 -9.60
CA GLN A 8 -16.01 -17.24 -9.15
C GLN A 8 -16.10 -18.75 -8.97
N GLY A 9 -16.56 -19.18 -7.80
CA GLY A 9 -16.64 -20.59 -7.42
C GLY A 9 -15.42 -21.11 -6.66
N LEU A 10 -14.28 -20.41 -6.66
CA LEU A 10 -13.04 -20.84 -5.99
C LEU A 10 -12.63 -19.98 -4.79
N VAL A 11 -13.36 -18.90 -4.49
CA VAL A 11 -13.04 -17.93 -3.43
C VAL A 11 -12.81 -18.60 -2.06
N GLU A 12 -13.73 -19.48 -1.68
CA GLU A 12 -13.74 -20.20 -0.40
C GLU A 12 -13.25 -21.65 -0.54
N ALA A 13 -12.75 -22.03 -1.72
CA ALA A 13 -12.28 -23.39 -1.97
C ALA A 13 -11.03 -23.71 -1.11
N SER A 14 -10.92 -24.96 -0.68
CA SER A 14 -9.74 -25.41 0.04
C SER A 14 -8.55 -25.52 -0.92
N GLU A 15 -7.31 -25.51 -0.38
CA GLU A 15 -6.11 -25.70 -1.22
C GLU A 15 -6.13 -27.05 -1.95
N SER A 16 -6.72 -28.08 -1.35
CA SER A 16 -6.90 -29.39 -2.01
C SER A 16 -7.87 -29.29 -3.19
N ASP A 17 -8.99 -28.59 -3.04
CA ASP A 17 -9.97 -28.47 -4.13
C ASP A 17 -9.40 -27.61 -5.26
N ILE A 18 -8.67 -26.54 -4.94
CA ILE A 18 -8.00 -25.69 -5.94
C ILE A 18 -6.95 -26.46 -6.74
N ALA A 19 -6.27 -27.43 -6.12
CA ALA A 19 -5.23 -28.24 -6.77
C ALA A 19 -5.79 -29.25 -7.79
N GLU A 20 -7.09 -29.53 -7.78
CA GLU A 20 -7.77 -30.46 -8.70
C GLU A 20 -8.07 -29.85 -10.09
N VAL A 21 -7.38 -28.77 -10.45
CA VAL A 21 -7.58 -28.10 -11.75
C VAL A 21 -7.21 -29.03 -12.92
N GLU A 22 -8.14 -29.19 -13.85
CA GLU A 22 -7.96 -29.91 -15.11
C GLU A 22 -8.13 -28.96 -16.30
N VAL A 23 -7.44 -29.27 -17.41
CA VAL A 23 -7.63 -28.53 -18.67
C VAL A 23 -8.74 -29.20 -19.46
N LEU A 24 -9.82 -28.47 -19.70
CA LEU A 24 -10.97 -28.93 -20.47
C LEU A 24 -10.85 -28.41 -21.91
N GLY A 25 -10.48 -29.32 -22.82
CA GLY A 25 -10.18 -28.97 -24.21
C GLY A 25 -8.86 -28.22 -24.38
N GLU A 26 -8.82 -27.20 -25.22
CA GLU A 26 -7.62 -26.36 -25.43
C GLU A 26 -7.64 -25.04 -24.64
N THR A 27 -8.81 -24.63 -24.14
CA THR A 27 -9.03 -23.26 -23.65
C THR A 27 -9.77 -23.16 -22.32
N GLY A 28 -10.23 -24.28 -21.74
CA GLY A 28 -10.96 -24.30 -20.46
C GLY A 28 -10.11 -24.78 -19.30
N LEU A 29 -10.34 -24.22 -18.12
CA LEU A 29 -9.93 -24.77 -16.83
C LEU A 29 -11.18 -25.26 -16.11
N HIS A 30 -11.13 -26.48 -15.59
CA HIS A 30 -12.23 -27.16 -14.93
C HIS A 30 -11.83 -27.65 -13.55
N TRP A 31 -12.71 -27.48 -12.57
CA TRP A 31 -12.59 -28.05 -11.23
C TRP A 31 -13.79 -28.95 -10.98
N GLU A 32 -13.63 -30.26 -11.18
CA GLU A 32 -14.70 -31.26 -11.13
C GLU A 32 -15.40 -31.29 -9.76
N SER A 33 -14.64 -31.24 -8.66
CA SER A 33 -15.20 -31.28 -7.30
C SER A 33 -16.03 -30.05 -6.95
N LEU A 34 -15.77 -28.92 -7.62
CA LEU A 34 -16.45 -27.65 -7.38
C LEU A 34 -17.50 -27.34 -8.45
N ASP A 35 -17.55 -28.11 -9.53
CA ASP A 35 -18.38 -27.87 -10.72
C ASP A 35 -18.17 -26.44 -11.26
N VAL A 36 -16.90 -26.05 -11.41
CA VAL A 36 -16.48 -24.70 -11.82
C VAL A 36 -15.66 -24.75 -13.10
N ASP A 37 -16.07 -23.94 -14.08
CA ASP A 37 -15.38 -23.75 -15.36
C ASP A 37 -14.93 -22.30 -15.56
N HIS A 38 -13.72 -22.12 -16.08
CA HIS A 38 -13.19 -20.82 -16.51
C HIS A 38 -12.52 -20.91 -17.88
N GLU A 39 -12.75 -19.93 -18.75
CA GLU A 39 -12.03 -19.84 -20.02
C GLU A 39 -10.70 -19.10 -19.85
N ILE A 40 -9.60 -19.72 -20.30
CA ILE A 40 -8.26 -19.13 -20.26
C ILE A 40 -8.23 -17.78 -20.99
N ALA A 41 -8.94 -17.62 -22.11
CA ALA A 41 -9.02 -16.36 -22.83
C ALA A 41 -9.66 -15.24 -22.00
N LEU A 42 -10.73 -15.56 -21.27
CA LEU A 42 -11.40 -14.64 -20.35
C LEU A 42 -10.50 -14.26 -19.17
N LEU A 43 -9.79 -15.24 -18.61
CA LEU A 43 -8.81 -15.02 -17.54
C LEU A 43 -7.66 -14.11 -17.99
N ILE A 44 -7.16 -14.29 -19.22
CA ILE A 44 -6.15 -13.42 -19.82
C ILE A 44 -6.69 -11.99 -20.01
N SER A 45 -7.97 -11.86 -20.32
CA SER A 45 -8.66 -10.56 -20.43
C SER A 45 -9.09 -9.95 -19.08
N GLY A 46 -8.80 -10.61 -17.95
CA GLY A 46 -9.13 -10.12 -16.60
C GLY A 46 -10.56 -10.40 -16.14
N VAL A 47 -11.29 -11.30 -16.81
CA VAL A 47 -12.65 -11.70 -16.44
C VAL A 47 -12.58 -12.95 -15.55
N PHE A 48 -12.88 -12.79 -14.26
CA PHE A 48 -12.76 -13.86 -13.25
C PHE A 48 -14.10 -14.44 -12.79
N GLY A 49 -15.21 -14.00 -13.40
CA GLY A 49 -16.55 -14.46 -13.06
C GLY A 49 -17.62 -13.68 -13.79
N THR A 50 -18.87 -13.96 -13.42
CA THR A 50 -20.06 -13.28 -13.92
C THR A 50 -20.06 -11.80 -13.48
N PRO A 51 -20.65 -10.90 -14.29
CA PRO A 51 -20.79 -9.48 -13.92
C PRO A 51 -21.47 -9.27 -12.55
N SER A 52 -22.40 -10.14 -12.15
CA SER A 52 -23.07 -10.07 -10.84
C SER A 52 -22.13 -10.43 -9.69
N PHE A 53 -21.32 -11.48 -9.83
CA PHE A 53 -20.33 -11.86 -8.83
C PHE A 53 -19.27 -10.77 -8.63
N ILE A 54 -18.84 -10.18 -9.74
CA ILE A 54 -17.92 -9.04 -9.79
C ILE A 54 -18.53 -7.83 -9.06
N ALA A 55 -19.79 -7.49 -9.35
CA ALA A 55 -20.50 -6.38 -8.73
C ALA A 55 -20.77 -6.59 -7.22
N GLU A 56 -21.15 -7.80 -6.81
CA GLU A 56 -21.40 -8.14 -5.39
C GLU A 56 -20.12 -8.06 -4.55
N SER A 57 -18.99 -8.51 -5.09
CA SER A 57 -17.68 -8.45 -4.43
C SER A 57 -17.24 -7.00 -4.20
N ALA A 58 -17.41 -6.14 -5.20
CA ALA A 58 -17.13 -4.71 -5.09
C ALA A 58 -18.08 -4.01 -4.11
N THR A 59 -19.39 -4.31 -4.18
CA THR A 59 -20.41 -3.70 -3.30
C THR A 59 -20.16 -4.03 -1.83
N ARG A 60 -19.81 -5.28 -1.50
CA ARG A 60 -19.51 -5.70 -0.12
C ARG A 60 -18.26 -5.02 0.44
N ALA A 61 -17.24 -4.81 -0.37
CA ALA A 61 -16.04 -4.07 0.02
C ALA A 61 -16.34 -2.58 0.27
N MET A 62 -17.16 -1.97 -0.59
CA MET A 62 -17.59 -0.57 -0.47
C MET A 62 -18.50 -0.33 0.76
N GLU A 63 -19.44 -1.22 1.07
CA GLU A 63 -20.35 -1.07 2.22
C GLU A 63 -19.63 -1.09 3.57
N LEU A 64 -18.64 -1.98 3.73
CA LEU A 64 -17.80 -2.06 4.94
C LEU A 64 -16.95 -0.79 5.11
N HIS A 65 -16.37 -0.30 4.02
CA HIS A 65 -15.56 0.92 4.00
C HIS A 65 -16.40 2.16 4.33
N ASN A 66 -17.55 2.33 3.69
CA ASN A 66 -18.49 3.43 3.98
C ASN A 66 -18.97 3.40 5.43
N LYS A 67 -19.21 2.22 6.01
CA LYS A 67 -19.61 2.09 7.42
C LYS A 67 -18.51 2.51 8.40
N MET A 68 -17.24 2.31 8.06
CA MET A 68 -16.11 2.73 8.91
C MET A 68 -15.67 4.17 8.68
N GLN A 69 -15.79 4.70 7.46
CA GLN A 69 -15.72 6.15 7.24
C GLN A 69 -16.83 6.91 7.99
N ASN A 70 -17.98 6.26 8.22
CA ASN A 70 -19.10 6.79 9.02
C ASN A 70 -18.94 6.62 10.55
N LEU A 71 -17.86 6.02 11.06
CA LEU A 71 -17.49 6.21 12.46
C LEU A 71 -17.24 7.70 12.65
N THR A 72 -17.97 8.33 13.56
CA THR A 72 -17.82 9.76 13.82
C THR A 72 -16.35 10.05 14.10
N VAL A 73 -15.73 10.97 13.35
CA VAL A 73 -14.32 11.36 13.48
C VAL A 73 -13.92 11.58 14.94
N THR A 74 -14.84 12.11 15.75
CA THR A 74 -14.70 12.30 17.20
C THR A 74 -14.37 11.03 17.99
N ALA A 75 -14.76 9.85 17.51
CA ALA A 75 -14.57 8.57 18.18
C ALA A 75 -13.11 8.08 18.10
N TRP A 76 -12.43 8.31 16.97
CA TRP A 76 -11.05 7.84 16.78
C TRP A 76 -10.03 8.99 16.77
N ALA A 77 -10.40 10.23 16.44
CA ALA A 77 -9.45 11.33 16.28
C ALA A 77 -8.73 11.67 17.60
N GLY A 78 -9.45 11.72 18.72
CA GLY A 78 -8.84 11.99 20.04
C GLY A 78 -7.75 10.97 20.39
N PRO A 79 -8.07 9.66 20.42
CA PRO A 79 -7.07 8.61 20.65
C PRO A 79 -5.88 8.64 19.68
N VAL A 80 -6.12 8.91 18.39
CA VAL A 80 -5.06 9.02 17.39
C VAL A 80 -4.15 10.21 17.65
N ILE A 81 -4.72 11.39 17.91
CA ILE A 81 -3.95 12.60 18.21
C ILE A 81 -3.08 12.38 19.44
N ASP A 82 -3.67 11.82 20.50
CA ASP A 82 -2.97 11.55 21.74
C ASP A 82 -1.83 10.55 21.52
N TYR A 83 -2.11 9.44 20.83
CA TYR A 83 -1.11 8.44 20.48
C TYR A 83 0.06 9.04 19.69
N LEU A 84 -0.21 9.71 18.57
CA LEU A 84 0.84 10.26 17.71
C LEU A 84 1.65 11.35 18.42
N SER A 85 1.00 12.18 19.24
CA SER A 85 1.67 13.25 19.99
C SER A 85 2.73 12.71 20.96
N HIS A 86 2.50 11.53 21.54
CA HIS A 86 3.42 10.88 22.48
C HIS A 86 4.46 9.98 21.81
N ASN A 87 4.19 9.50 20.60
CA ASN A 87 5.00 8.47 19.93
C ASN A 87 5.84 8.99 18.75
N ILE A 88 5.72 10.27 18.41
CA ILE A 88 6.62 10.95 17.47
C ILE A 88 7.69 11.71 18.28
N PRO A 89 8.97 11.67 17.88
CA PRO A 89 10.03 12.43 18.54
C PRO A 89 9.67 13.91 18.68
N TYR A 90 9.86 14.46 19.87
CA TYR A 90 9.48 15.85 20.18
C TYR A 90 10.67 16.66 20.68
N ASN A 91 10.76 17.88 20.18
CA ASN A 91 11.74 18.88 20.57
C ASN A 91 11.03 20.17 20.96
N HIS A 92 11.37 20.71 22.14
CA HIS A 92 10.70 21.89 22.71
C HIS A 92 10.86 23.18 21.90
N GLU A 93 11.87 23.28 21.02
CA GLU A 93 12.09 24.48 20.20
C GLU A 93 11.35 24.41 18.86
N VAL A 94 11.29 23.23 18.23
CA VAL A 94 10.79 23.07 16.86
C VAL A 94 9.42 22.39 16.78
N GLY A 95 9.09 21.51 17.72
CA GLY A 95 7.88 20.69 17.73
C GLY A 95 8.20 19.20 17.52
N TRP A 96 7.32 18.48 16.84
CA TRP A 96 7.57 17.09 16.44
C TRP A 96 8.59 17.05 15.30
N GLU A 97 9.59 16.17 15.41
CA GLU A 97 10.63 15.95 14.40
C GLU A 97 10.44 14.58 13.76
N HIS A 98 10.49 14.54 12.42
CA HIS A 98 10.31 13.27 11.71
C HIS A 98 11.63 12.60 11.31
N TYR A 99 12.77 13.29 11.39
CA TYR A 99 14.11 12.76 11.04
C TYR A 99 14.20 12.09 9.66
N HIS A 100 13.36 12.52 8.72
CA HIS A 100 13.16 11.88 7.42
C HIS A 100 12.80 10.38 7.48
N MET A 101 12.19 9.95 8.58
CA MET A 101 11.65 8.60 8.73
C MET A 101 10.19 8.60 8.33
N THR A 102 9.85 7.80 7.32
CA THR A 102 8.49 7.65 6.78
C THR A 102 7.39 7.61 7.83
N ALA A 103 7.58 6.81 8.89
CA ALA A 103 6.58 6.66 9.94
C ALA A 103 6.26 7.99 10.64
N TYR A 104 7.28 8.74 11.00
CA TYR A 104 7.12 10.02 11.67
C TYR A 104 6.72 11.13 10.70
N GLU A 105 7.16 11.08 9.44
CA GLU A 105 6.72 12.01 8.38
C GLU A 105 5.21 11.94 8.22
N VAL A 106 4.70 10.72 8.01
CA VAL A 106 3.26 10.49 7.88
C VAL A 106 2.53 10.81 9.19
N GLY A 107 3.11 10.52 10.36
CA GLY A 107 2.55 10.90 11.66
C GLY A 107 2.39 12.42 11.83
N CYS A 108 3.40 13.19 11.44
CA CYS A 108 3.37 14.66 11.41
C CYS A 108 2.29 15.18 10.44
N LEU A 109 2.17 14.57 9.25
CA LEU A 109 1.11 14.90 8.29
C LEU A 109 -0.29 14.66 8.88
N VAL A 110 -0.50 13.57 9.63
CA VAL A 110 -1.78 13.32 10.32
C VAL A 110 -2.08 14.42 11.34
N LEU A 111 -1.12 14.79 12.19
CA LEU A 111 -1.31 15.84 13.18
C LEU A 111 -1.64 17.19 12.53
N ALA A 112 -0.99 17.52 11.42
CA ALA A 112 -1.29 18.72 10.64
C ALA A 112 -2.70 18.67 10.02
N ALA A 113 -3.04 17.56 9.36
CA ALA A 113 -4.34 17.37 8.71
C ALA A 113 -5.52 17.32 9.70
N LEU A 114 -5.29 16.87 10.94
CA LEU A 114 -6.27 16.95 12.03
C LEU A 114 -6.33 18.34 12.70
N GLY A 115 -5.57 19.32 12.20
CA GLY A 115 -5.57 20.70 12.69
C GLY A 115 -4.85 20.89 14.04
N GLN A 116 -4.00 19.94 14.43
CA GLN A 116 -3.23 19.98 15.68
C GLN A 116 -1.88 20.67 15.50
N ALA A 117 -1.36 20.68 14.27
CA ALA A 117 -0.03 21.18 13.95
C ALA A 117 -0.02 21.97 12.64
N ASP A 118 1.05 22.74 12.43
CA ASP A 118 1.44 23.25 11.12
C ASP A 118 2.66 22.46 10.64
N GLU A 119 2.61 21.98 9.40
CA GLU A 119 3.73 21.27 8.77
C GLU A 119 4.93 22.21 8.63
N ILE A 120 6.13 21.70 8.93
CA ILE A 120 7.40 22.40 8.76
C ILE A 120 8.39 21.47 8.07
N ASP A 121 9.43 22.04 7.47
CA ASP A 121 10.52 21.22 6.95
C ASP A 121 11.15 20.41 8.08
N GLY A 122 11.17 19.08 7.94
CA GLY A 122 11.68 18.17 8.96
C GLY A 122 10.70 17.79 10.08
N GLY A 123 9.44 18.26 10.09
CA GLY A 123 8.52 17.95 11.18
C GLY A 123 7.13 18.59 11.15
N ALA A 124 6.56 18.75 12.34
CA ALA A 124 5.32 19.49 12.54
C ALA A 124 5.37 20.31 13.84
N ARG A 125 4.90 21.56 13.78
CA ARG A 125 4.86 22.46 14.94
C ARG A 125 3.46 22.47 15.57
N PRO A 126 3.31 22.19 16.88
CA PRO A 126 2.01 22.26 17.55
C PRO A 126 1.35 23.63 17.42
N ARG A 127 0.03 23.64 17.16
CA ARG A 127 -0.77 24.86 17.20
C ARG A 127 -1.11 25.24 18.63
N LEU A 128 -1.11 26.54 18.92
CA LEU A 128 -1.51 27.08 20.23
C LEU A 128 -3.00 26.86 20.53
N SER A 129 -3.83 26.71 19.50
CA SER A 129 -5.27 26.49 19.63
C SER A 129 -5.69 25.43 18.62
N PRO A 130 -5.45 24.14 18.94
CA PRO A 130 -5.80 23.05 18.05
C PRO A 130 -7.32 22.94 17.91
N VAL A 131 -7.78 22.81 16.66
CA VAL A 131 -9.19 22.61 16.32
C VAL A 131 -9.24 21.51 15.27
N LEU A 132 -10.13 20.54 15.46
CA LEU A 132 -10.32 19.48 14.48
C LEU A 132 -10.72 20.10 13.13
N SER A 133 -10.06 19.65 12.06
CA SER A 133 -10.34 20.10 10.70
C SER A 133 -11.79 19.77 10.29
N ASP A 134 -12.44 20.70 9.60
CA ASP A 134 -13.76 20.48 8.97
C ASP A 134 -13.69 19.43 7.85
N VAL A 135 -12.50 19.22 7.28
CA VAL A 135 -12.20 18.18 6.28
C VAL A 135 -11.21 17.21 6.92
N PRO A 136 -11.70 16.16 7.60
CA PRO A 136 -10.84 15.20 8.26
C PRO A 136 -10.10 14.33 7.22
N PRO A 137 -8.88 13.88 7.53
CA PRO A 137 -8.19 12.91 6.70
C PRO A 137 -8.96 11.60 6.65
N ARG A 138 -8.70 10.81 5.61
CA ARG A 138 -9.36 9.51 5.44
C ARG A 138 -8.95 8.52 6.52
N TRP A 139 -9.90 7.71 6.98
CA TRP A 139 -9.68 6.71 8.02
C TRP A 139 -8.59 5.69 7.67
N ASP A 140 -8.51 5.24 6.43
CA ASP A 140 -7.53 4.24 5.98
C ASP A 140 -6.10 4.81 5.95
N ASP A 141 -5.94 6.08 5.58
CA ASP A 141 -4.66 6.78 5.63
C ASP A 141 -4.16 6.94 7.08
N ILE A 142 -5.05 7.35 7.98
CA ILE A 142 -4.74 7.52 9.41
C ILE A 142 -4.41 6.18 10.06
N SER A 143 -5.17 5.14 9.72
CA SER A 143 -4.92 3.78 10.20
C SER A 143 -3.54 3.28 9.80
N THR A 144 -3.12 3.58 8.56
CA THR A 144 -1.80 3.21 8.05
C THR A 144 -0.69 4.00 8.75
N ALA A 145 -0.89 5.30 8.97
CA ALA A 145 0.03 6.15 9.72
C ALA A 145 0.28 5.65 11.15
N VAL A 146 -0.79 5.27 11.86
CA VAL A 146 -0.71 4.73 13.22
C VAL A 146 0.05 3.40 13.23
N ILE A 147 -0.20 2.52 12.26
CA ILE A 147 0.55 1.27 12.10
C ILE A 147 2.04 1.55 11.88
N TYR A 148 2.39 2.49 11.01
CA TYR A 148 3.79 2.85 10.74
C TYR A 148 4.50 3.33 12.00
N VAL A 149 3.90 4.26 12.76
CA VAL A 149 4.50 4.76 14.01
C VAL A 149 4.60 3.65 15.05
N ALA A 150 3.56 2.82 15.21
CA ALA A 150 3.57 1.69 16.14
C ALA A 150 4.67 0.67 15.80
N ALA A 151 4.82 0.32 14.53
CA ALA A 151 5.86 -0.59 14.07
C ALA A 151 7.26 0.02 14.24
N GLN A 152 7.42 1.30 13.89
CA GLN A 152 8.69 2.04 14.04
C GLN A 152 9.19 2.09 15.49
N ASN A 153 8.27 2.20 16.45
CA ASN A 153 8.58 2.22 17.87
C ASN A 153 8.62 0.83 18.52
N ALA A 154 8.52 -0.24 17.73
CA ALA A 154 8.37 -1.63 18.21
C ALA A 154 7.18 -1.84 19.18
N GLN A 155 6.19 -0.96 19.13
CA GLN A 155 4.93 -1.04 19.87
C GLN A 155 3.90 -1.93 19.17
N LEU A 156 4.03 -2.13 17.85
CA LEU A 156 3.36 -3.16 17.08
C LEU A 156 4.43 -4.06 16.45
N GLN A 157 4.33 -5.36 16.68
CA GLN A 157 5.29 -6.31 16.15
C GLN A 157 4.57 -7.50 15.54
N TYR A 158 4.81 -7.73 14.25
CA TYR A 158 4.22 -8.84 13.54
C TYR A 158 4.86 -10.17 13.94
N ARG A 159 4.06 -11.23 13.93
CA ARG A 159 4.50 -12.59 14.24
C ARG A 159 4.33 -13.48 13.01
N PRO A 160 5.27 -14.40 12.73
CA PRO A 160 5.12 -15.32 11.60
C PRO A 160 3.84 -16.14 11.69
N PHE A 161 3.19 -16.36 10.55
CA PHE A 161 2.19 -17.42 10.42
C PHE A 161 2.88 -18.73 10.82
N ARG A 162 2.40 -19.43 11.86
CA ARG A 162 3.04 -20.66 12.35
C ARG A 162 3.02 -21.73 11.23
N ASN A 163 4.11 -21.80 10.47
CA ASN A 163 4.52 -22.90 9.61
C ASN A 163 6.05 -22.94 9.46
N ARG A 164 6.80 -22.58 10.51
CA ARG A 164 8.18 -23.04 10.66
C ARG A 164 8.19 -24.22 11.60
N VAL A 165 8.63 -25.37 11.09
CA VAL A 165 9.14 -26.48 11.90
C VAL A 165 10.05 -25.87 12.98
N PRO A 166 9.91 -26.22 14.26
CA PRO A 166 10.81 -25.73 15.30
C PRO A 166 12.23 -26.13 14.92
N SER A 167 13.03 -25.17 14.48
CA SER A 167 14.48 -25.38 14.38
C SER A 167 14.96 -25.59 15.82
N SER A 168 15.48 -26.77 16.11
CA SER A 168 15.96 -27.19 17.43
C SER A 168 17.26 -26.47 17.86
N LYS A 169 17.53 -25.28 17.33
CA LYS A 169 18.59 -24.40 17.82
C LYS A 169 17.93 -23.22 18.52
N ALA A 170 17.65 -23.45 19.80
CA ALA A 170 17.35 -22.39 20.74
C ALA A 170 18.57 -21.47 20.84
N ASP A 171 18.55 -20.36 20.11
CA ASP A 171 19.25 -19.17 20.57
C ASP A 171 18.44 -18.62 21.75
N ALA A 172 19.00 -18.83 22.94
CA ALA A 172 18.53 -18.25 24.18
C ALA A 172 18.66 -16.72 24.07
N GLY A 173 17.55 -16.05 23.72
CA GLY A 173 17.46 -14.60 23.65
C GLY A 173 16.17 -14.04 23.06
N ASP A 174 15.18 -14.86 22.73
CA ASP A 174 13.92 -14.38 22.14
C ASP A 174 12.94 -13.96 23.25
N ASP A 175 13.06 -12.70 23.67
CA ASP A 175 12.09 -11.97 24.51
C ASP A 175 10.83 -11.63 23.68
N SER A 176 10.34 -12.59 22.88
CA SER A 176 9.17 -12.37 22.03
C SER A 176 7.91 -12.50 22.87
N SER A 177 7.36 -11.35 23.26
CA SER A 177 6.02 -11.29 23.86
C SER A 177 5.02 -12.04 22.98
N GLU A 178 4.25 -12.95 23.58
CA GLU A 178 3.22 -13.73 22.90
C GLU A 178 2.22 -12.80 22.18
N PRO A 179 1.72 -13.18 20.98
CA PRO A 179 0.78 -12.34 20.25
C PRO A 179 -0.50 -12.12 21.06
N ASN A 180 -0.89 -10.86 21.26
CA ASN A 180 -2.17 -10.45 21.85
C ASN A 180 -3.20 -9.98 20.81
N ILE A 181 -2.84 -10.04 19.52
CA ILE A 181 -3.75 -9.90 18.39
C ILE A 181 -3.63 -11.16 17.54
N ALA A 182 -4.66 -11.99 17.54
CA ALA A 182 -4.70 -13.24 16.79
C ALA A 182 -5.01 -13.01 15.30
N ALA A 183 -4.49 -13.93 14.49
CA ALA A 183 -4.70 -13.94 13.04
C ALA A 183 -6.20 -14.03 12.69
N ALA A 184 -6.63 -13.28 11.69
CA ALA A 184 -8.00 -13.24 11.20
C ALA A 184 -8.06 -12.57 9.82
N ASN A 185 -9.12 -12.84 9.04
CA ASN A 185 -9.39 -12.11 7.78
C ASN A 185 -8.21 -12.07 6.79
N GLY A 186 -7.43 -13.16 6.69
CA GLY A 186 -6.28 -13.24 5.78
C GLY A 186 -5.01 -12.53 6.25
N VAL A 187 -5.00 -11.94 7.47
CA VAL A 187 -3.82 -11.31 8.07
C VAL A 187 -3.32 -12.09 9.29
N GLY A 188 -2.01 -12.01 9.53
CA GLY A 188 -1.32 -12.82 10.54
C GLY A 188 -1.43 -12.31 11.97
N PRO A 189 -0.86 -13.03 12.94
CA PRO A 189 -0.87 -12.61 14.34
C PRO A 189 0.14 -11.49 14.59
N ALA A 190 -0.12 -10.68 15.61
CA ALA A 190 0.76 -9.60 16.06
C ALA A 190 0.74 -9.46 17.58
N TYR A 191 1.76 -8.78 18.10
CA TYR A 191 1.80 -8.24 19.44
C TYR A 191 1.71 -6.72 19.38
N ALA A 192 0.85 -6.12 20.20
CA ALA A 192 0.79 -4.68 20.40
C ALA A 192 0.95 -4.33 21.89
N THR A 193 1.69 -3.27 22.22
CA THR A 193 1.69 -2.71 23.58
C THR A 193 0.28 -2.22 23.93
N SER A 194 -0.02 -2.04 25.21
CA SER A 194 -1.35 -1.56 25.65
C SER A 194 -1.76 -0.23 25.00
N GLU A 195 -0.78 0.66 24.77
CA GLU A 195 -0.98 1.95 24.12
C GLU A 195 -1.33 1.79 22.63
N ALA A 196 -0.53 1.03 21.88
CA ALA A 196 -0.79 0.75 20.47
C ALA A 196 -2.11 -0.05 20.29
N TYR A 197 -2.37 -1.03 21.14
CA TYR A 197 -3.61 -1.80 21.10
C TYR A 197 -4.84 -0.89 21.26
N SER A 198 -4.79 0.04 22.21
CA SER A 198 -5.92 0.95 22.49
C SER A 198 -6.26 1.84 21.29
N VAL A 199 -5.26 2.40 20.60
CA VAL A 199 -5.51 3.21 19.40
C VAL A 199 -5.95 2.34 18.20
N LEU A 200 -5.43 1.13 18.05
CA LEU A 200 -5.87 0.19 17.02
C LEU A 200 -7.34 -0.26 17.24
N GLU A 201 -7.76 -0.43 18.49
CA GLU A 201 -9.16 -0.70 18.84
C GLU A 201 -10.05 0.52 18.59
N ALA A 202 -9.60 1.73 18.94
CA ALA A 202 -10.34 2.98 18.67
C ALA A 202 -10.55 3.21 17.17
N LEU A 203 -9.57 2.84 16.34
CA LEU A 203 -9.68 2.84 14.88
C LEU A 203 -10.55 1.70 14.34
N GLY A 204 -10.92 0.72 15.19
CA GLY A 204 -11.70 -0.46 14.80
C GLY A 204 -10.89 -1.47 13.97
N LEU A 205 -9.57 -1.42 14.02
CA LEU A 205 -8.67 -2.38 13.38
C LEU A 205 -8.58 -3.68 14.18
N VAL A 206 -8.73 -3.58 15.50
CA VAL A 206 -8.75 -4.73 16.41
C VAL A 206 -10.10 -4.78 17.13
N ARG A 207 -10.63 -6.00 17.30
CA ARG A 207 -11.81 -6.28 18.13
C ARG A 207 -11.70 -7.69 18.68
N GLU A 208 -12.03 -7.88 19.95
CA GLU A 208 -11.99 -9.21 20.61
C GLU A 208 -10.64 -9.92 20.39
N GLU A 209 -9.53 -9.18 20.54
CA GLU A 209 -8.16 -9.70 20.37
C GLU A 209 -7.84 -10.23 18.97
N ARG A 210 -8.54 -9.75 17.93
CA ARG A 210 -8.33 -10.17 16.54
C ARG A 210 -8.36 -9.00 15.58
N TRP A 211 -7.66 -9.13 14.46
CA TRP A 211 -7.79 -8.20 13.34
C TRP A 211 -9.20 -8.23 12.77
N THR A 212 -9.80 -7.05 12.58
CA THR A 212 -11.13 -6.93 11.94
C THR A 212 -11.02 -7.08 10.42
N LYS A 213 -12.15 -7.23 9.74
CA LYS A 213 -12.17 -7.29 8.28
C LYS A 213 -11.66 -6.00 7.63
N ALA A 214 -11.85 -4.86 8.27
CA ALA A 214 -11.38 -3.58 7.76
C ALA A 214 -9.86 -3.39 7.92
N ALA A 215 -9.25 -4.06 8.90
CA ALA A 215 -7.80 -4.05 9.06
C ALA A 215 -7.08 -4.72 7.89
N GLU A 216 -7.72 -5.68 7.20
CA GLU A 216 -7.13 -6.42 6.08
C GLU A 216 -6.55 -5.47 5.02
N THR A 217 -7.37 -4.56 4.49
CA THR A 217 -6.94 -3.66 3.41
C THR A 217 -5.97 -2.58 3.89
N VAL A 218 -6.00 -2.21 5.16
CA VAL A 218 -4.98 -1.32 5.76
C VAL A 218 -3.64 -2.06 5.87
N LEU A 219 -3.65 -3.32 6.31
CA LEU A 219 -2.45 -4.15 6.44
C LEU A 219 -1.87 -4.58 5.08
N TRP A 220 -2.64 -4.51 3.98
CA TRP A 220 -2.08 -4.58 2.63
C TRP A 220 -1.22 -3.37 2.27
N ARG A 221 -1.51 -2.19 2.84
CA ARG A 221 -0.74 -0.95 2.63
C ARG A 221 0.59 -0.99 3.37
N ASP A 222 0.63 -1.63 4.54
CA ASP A 222 1.86 -1.89 5.29
C ASP A 222 2.65 -3.08 4.72
N ASN A 223 1.95 -4.18 4.40
CA ASN A 223 2.49 -5.43 3.89
C ASN A 223 3.69 -5.98 4.69
N PRO A 224 3.47 -6.40 5.94
CA PRO A 224 4.55 -6.85 6.81
C PRO A 224 5.23 -8.12 6.29
N ARG A 225 6.56 -8.10 6.31
CA ARG A 225 7.41 -9.16 5.74
C ARG A 225 7.20 -10.50 6.44
N GLU A 226 6.84 -10.47 7.72
CA GLU A 226 6.58 -11.64 8.56
C GLU A 226 5.39 -12.47 8.07
N TRP A 227 4.47 -11.87 7.31
CA TRP A 227 3.26 -12.53 6.85
C TRP A 227 3.31 -12.95 5.39
N ASN A 228 4.21 -12.37 4.59
CA ASN A 228 4.33 -12.65 3.15
C ASN A 228 2.96 -12.61 2.44
N LEU A 229 2.23 -11.50 2.60
CA LEU A 229 0.88 -11.36 2.04
C LEU A 229 0.95 -11.33 0.50
N GLU A 230 0.27 -12.27 -0.15
CA GLU A 230 0.18 -12.31 -1.61
C GLU A 230 -1.06 -11.57 -2.14
N PHE A 231 -1.33 -10.36 -1.62
CA PHE A 231 -2.54 -9.60 -1.98
C PHE A 231 -2.59 -9.18 -3.46
N THR A 232 -1.45 -9.12 -4.15
CA THR A 232 -1.41 -8.86 -5.60
C THR A 232 -2.02 -9.99 -6.42
N SER A 233 -2.19 -11.15 -5.80
CA SER A 233 -2.90 -12.31 -6.31
C SER A 233 -4.33 -12.41 -5.73
N ASP A 234 -4.86 -11.37 -5.09
CA ASP A 234 -6.27 -11.37 -4.66
C ASP A 234 -7.17 -10.87 -5.80
N ALA A 235 -8.36 -11.45 -5.95
CA ALA A 235 -9.35 -11.07 -6.98
C ALA A 235 -9.63 -9.58 -6.97
N ARG A 236 -9.82 -9.06 -5.76
CA ARG A 236 -10.22 -7.69 -5.52
C ARG A 236 -9.11 -6.75 -5.99
N PHE A 237 -7.85 -7.12 -5.77
CA PHE A 237 -6.72 -6.35 -6.28
C PHE A 237 -6.63 -6.39 -7.81
N ILE A 238 -6.74 -7.56 -8.43
CA ILE A 238 -6.61 -7.66 -9.88
C ILE A 238 -7.75 -6.91 -10.57
N MET A 239 -8.98 -7.03 -10.07
CA MET A 239 -10.12 -6.27 -10.57
C MET A 239 -9.90 -4.76 -10.40
N ALA A 240 -9.49 -4.32 -9.21
CA ALA A 240 -9.20 -2.90 -8.97
C ALA A 240 -8.08 -2.37 -9.88
N ALA A 241 -7.07 -3.20 -10.20
CA ALA A 241 -6.02 -2.86 -11.15
C ALA A 241 -6.54 -2.76 -12.59
N PHE A 242 -7.43 -3.68 -12.98
CA PHE A 242 -8.10 -3.62 -14.28
C PHE A 242 -8.89 -2.32 -14.42
N ASP A 243 -9.76 -2.04 -13.46
CA ASP A 243 -10.60 -0.86 -13.45
C ASP A 243 -9.78 0.43 -13.41
N ALA A 244 -8.73 0.47 -12.60
CA ALA A 244 -7.82 1.60 -12.53
C ALA A 244 -7.12 1.86 -13.87
N ALA A 245 -6.68 0.81 -14.59
CA ALA A 245 -6.05 0.97 -15.90
C ALA A 245 -7.05 1.35 -17.01
N ALA A 246 -8.28 0.83 -16.94
CA ALA A 246 -9.31 1.06 -17.95
C ALA A 246 -9.97 2.44 -17.82
N ALA A 247 -10.10 2.98 -16.60
CA ALA A 247 -10.87 4.18 -16.30
C ALA A 247 -10.02 5.32 -15.71
N ILE A 248 -8.84 5.60 -16.29
CA ILE A 248 -7.97 6.69 -15.84
C ILE A 248 -8.60 8.05 -16.22
N PRO A 249 -8.86 8.94 -15.25
CA PRO A 249 -9.31 10.30 -15.52
C PRO A 249 -8.31 11.09 -16.37
N GLU A 250 -8.79 11.96 -17.26
CA GLU A 250 -7.95 12.72 -18.20
C GLU A 250 -6.88 13.58 -17.52
N ASP A 251 -7.21 14.20 -16.39
CA ASP A 251 -6.26 15.00 -15.59
C ASP A 251 -5.13 14.14 -15.01
N ILE A 252 -5.42 12.89 -14.65
CA ILE A 252 -4.45 11.93 -14.13
C ILE A 252 -3.64 11.35 -15.28
N ARG A 253 -4.29 11.00 -16.39
CA ARG A 253 -3.61 10.49 -17.60
C ARG A 253 -2.57 11.48 -18.11
N SER A 254 -2.93 12.75 -18.20
CA SER A 254 -2.02 13.83 -18.61
C SER A 254 -0.81 13.97 -17.68
N GLN A 255 -1.00 13.83 -16.37
CA GLN A 255 0.10 13.83 -15.40
C GLN A 255 1.03 12.63 -15.57
N ILE A 256 0.47 11.42 -15.76
CA ILE A 256 1.25 10.21 -16.05
C ILE A 256 2.09 10.41 -17.32
N ASP A 257 1.46 10.88 -18.41
CA ASP A 257 2.16 11.12 -19.68
C ASP A 257 3.27 12.16 -19.53
N THR A 258 3.03 13.22 -18.74
CA THR A 258 4.05 14.24 -18.44
C THR A 258 5.24 13.64 -17.68
N ILE A 259 5.00 12.82 -16.65
CA ILE A 259 6.05 12.16 -15.87
C ILE A 259 6.86 11.19 -16.76
N VAL A 260 6.20 10.45 -17.65
CA VAL A 260 6.86 9.50 -18.56
C VAL A 260 7.64 10.23 -19.67
N ALA A 261 7.10 11.32 -20.21
CA ALA A 261 7.71 12.08 -21.31
C ALA A 261 8.90 12.94 -20.86
N ALA A 262 8.78 13.67 -19.73
CA ALA A 262 9.81 14.60 -19.24
C ALA A 262 11.19 13.92 -19.13
N THR A 263 11.22 12.68 -18.66
CA THR A 263 12.45 11.92 -18.51
C THR A 263 12.93 11.28 -19.82
N SER A 264 12.04 11.05 -20.80
CA SER A 264 12.43 10.47 -22.10
C SER A 264 13.31 11.43 -22.91
N GLU A 265 13.02 12.73 -22.83
CA GLU A 265 13.84 13.80 -23.41
C GLU A 265 15.20 13.96 -22.68
N GLU A 266 15.21 13.88 -21.36
CA GLU A 266 16.46 13.93 -20.58
C GLU A 266 17.33 12.68 -20.79
N THR A 267 16.71 11.51 -20.89
CA THR A 267 17.40 10.25 -21.18
C THR A 267 17.99 10.25 -22.59
N THR A 268 17.26 10.75 -23.60
CA THR A 268 17.80 10.90 -24.97
C THR A 268 18.95 11.89 -25.04
N ARG A 269 18.90 13.01 -24.30
CA ARG A 269 20.05 13.93 -24.17
C ARG A 269 21.29 13.25 -23.59
N VAL A 270 21.13 12.39 -22.57
CA VAL A 270 22.22 11.62 -21.94
C VAL A 270 22.74 10.47 -22.84
N VAL A 271 21.88 9.89 -23.69
CA VAL A 271 22.28 8.88 -24.69
C VAL A 271 23.02 9.52 -25.87
N GLN A 272 22.67 10.74 -26.25
CA GLN A 272 23.27 11.48 -27.36
C GLN A 272 24.60 12.17 -27.01
N THR A 273 24.92 12.36 -25.73
CA THR A 273 26.30 12.64 -25.33
C THR A 273 27.16 11.43 -25.67
N PRO A 274 28.10 11.52 -26.64
CA PRO A 274 28.85 10.36 -27.09
C PRO A 274 29.64 9.78 -25.93
N ASN A 275 29.63 8.44 -25.82
CA ASN A 275 30.71 7.74 -25.15
C ASN A 275 32.01 8.19 -25.86
N LEU A 276 32.79 9.05 -25.22
CA LEU A 276 34.22 9.08 -25.49
C LEU A 276 34.77 7.76 -24.94
N GLU A 277 34.68 6.71 -25.77
CA GLU A 277 35.58 5.57 -25.72
C GLU A 277 36.99 6.10 -26.00
N ASN A 278 37.56 6.80 -25.03
CA ASN A 278 39.00 7.00 -24.95
C ASN A 278 39.51 5.90 -24.02
N GLU A 279 39.88 4.77 -24.60
CA GLU A 279 40.96 3.97 -24.06
C GLU A 279 42.20 4.86 -23.95
N GLY A 280 42.42 5.43 -22.77
CA GLY A 280 43.60 6.21 -22.46
C GLY A 280 43.29 7.52 -21.76
N LYS A 281 43.62 7.54 -20.47
CA LYS A 281 43.63 8.68 -19.52
C LYS A 281 42.29 9.06 -18.90
N SER A 282 42.15 8.53 -17.68
CA SER A 282 41.51 9.16 -16.52
C SER A 282 41.63 10.68 -16.53
N ASP A 283 40.51 11.37 -16.75
CA ASP A 283 40.23 12.71 -16.25
C ASP A 283 38.70 12.92 -16.27
N PHE A 284 37.98 12.17 -15.43
CA PHE A 284 36.66 12.62 -14.99
C PHE A 284 36.87 13.61 -13.83
N PRO A 285 36.21 14.78 -13.81
CA PRO A 285 36.14 15.60 -12.59
C PRO A 285 35.66 14.72 -11.43
N PRO A 286 36.20 14.88 -10.20
CA PRO A 286 35.83 14.04 -9.06
C PRO A 286 34.32 14.03 -8.75
N ASP A 287 33.58 15.02 -9.25
CA ASP A 287 32.13 15.19 -9.04
C ASP A 287 31.24 14.82 -10.26
N ALA A 288 31.81 14.28 -11.35
CA ALA A 288 31.00 13.91 -12.52
C ALA A 288 30.24 12.59 -12.29
N VAL A 289 28.90 12.65 -12.27
CA VAL A 289 28.04 11.46 -12.15
C VAL A 289 28.15 10.63 -13.43
N PRO A 290 28.51 9.33 -13.36
CA PRO A 290 28.58 8.47 -14.54
C PRO A 290 27.23 8.38 -15.27
N PRO A 291 27.18 8.33 -16.62
CA PRO A 291 25.93 8.31 -17.38
C PRO A 291 24.95 7.20 -16.96
N LYS A 292 25.46 6.01 -16.60
CA LYS A 292 24.65 4.90 -16.08
C LYS A 292 23.98 5.24 -14.74
N ARG A 293 24.71 5.91 -13.84
CA ARG A 293 24.19 6.33 -12.54
C ARG A 293 23.16 7.45 -12.71
N LEU A 294 23.40 8.38 -13.64
CA LEU A 294 22.44 9.42 -13.98
C LEU A 294 21.13 8.84 -14.54
N ARG A 295 21.20 7.84 -15.44
CA ARG A 295 20.00 7.12 -15.92
C ARG A 295 19.23 6.44 -14.80
N SER A 296 19.91 5.75 -13.90
CA SER A 296 19.27 5.14 -12.72
C SER A 296 18.56 6.20 -11.86
N MET A 297 19.22 7.33 -11.56
CA MET A 297 18.62 8.41 -10.77
C MET A 297 17.38 9.01 -11.43
N LEU A 298 17.40 9.16 -12.76
CA LEU A 298 16.24 9.63 -13.53
C LEU A 298 15.09 8.62 -13.51
N GLU A 299 15.38 7.32 -13.61
CA GLU A 299 14.38 6.25 -13.49
C GLU A 299 13.79 6.18 -12.08
N ASP A 300 14.62 6.32 -11.05
CA ASP A 300 14.19 6.34 -9.64
C ASP A 300 13.28 7.54 -9.37
N SER A 301 13.66 8.72 -9.86
CA SER A 301 12.84 9.94 -9.80
C SER A 301 11.50 9.77 -10.49
N ARG A 302 11.47 9.13 -11.67
CA ARG A 302 10.22 8.87 -12.39
C ARG A 302 9.30 7.93 -11.60
N ARG A 303 9.84 6.83 -11.07
CA ARG A 303 9.06 5.89 -10.24
C ARG A 303 8.50 6.60 -9.02
N HIS A 304 9.31 7.41 -8.35
CA HIS A 304 8.87 8.19 -7.19
C HIS A 304 7.71 9.14 -7.52
N HIS A 305 7.78 9.90 -8.61
CA HIS A 305 6.67 10.78 -9.01
C HIS A 305 5.39 10.01 -9.35
N LEU A 306 5.51 8.83 -9.97
CA LEU A 306 4.36 7.95 -10.20
C LEU A 306 3.81 7.40 -8.87
N ASP A 307 4.67 6.96 -7.95
CA ASP A 307 4.26 6.48 -6.63
C ASP A 307 3.47 7.57 -5.88
N VAL A 308 3.99 8.80 -5.84
CA VAL A 308 3.33 9.97 -5.24
C VAL A 308 1.96 10.25 -5.86
N LEU A 309 1.83 10.11 -7.19
CA LEU A 309 0.54 10.27 -7.85
C LEU A 309 -0.48 9.24 -7.36
N PHE A 310 -0.09 7.97 -7.21
CA PHE A 310 -0.98 6.92 -6.68
C PHE A 310 -1.27 7.13 -5.18
N PHE A 311 -0.28 7.56 -4.38
CA PHE A 311 -0.49 7.90 -2.97
C PHE A 311 -1.54 9.00 -2.78
N ARG A 312 -1.66 9.94 -3.72
CA ARG A 312 -2.61 11.07 -3.65
C ARG A 312 -3.96 10.78 -4.31
N ARG A 313 -3.97 10.03 -5.43
CA ARG A 313 -5.12 10.01 -6.34
C ARG A 313 -5.83 8.67 -6.40
N TRP A 314 -5.35 7.63 -5.75
CA TRP A 314 -5.97 6.30 -5.85
C TRP A 314 -6.17 5.63 -4.49
N ARG A 315 -7.32 4.99 -4.27
CA ARG A 315 -7.61 4.18 -3.09
C ARG A 315 -8.29 2.89 -3.48
N PHE A 316 -7.97 1.81 -2.77
CA PHE A 316 -8.48 0.47 -3.09
C PHE A 316 -10.02 0.38 -3.07
N SER A 317 -10.66 1.08 -2.14
CA SER A 317 -12.13 1.09 -2.01
C SER A 317 -12.85 1.95 -3.06
N ASP A 318 -12.19 2.99 -3.56
CA ASP A 318 -12.84 4.09 -4.29
C ASP A 318 -12.32 4.22 -5.74
N GLY A 319 -11.20 3.58 -6.06
CA GLY A 319 -10.50 3.77 -7.33
C GLY A 319 -9.83 5.14 -7.40
N TRP A 320 -9.94 5.79 -8.57
CA TRP A 320 -9.40 7.12 -8.80
C TRP A 320 -10.26 8.19 -8.10
N LEU A 321 -9.62 8.96 -7.23
CA LEU A 321 -10.24 10.06 -6.51
C LEU A 321 -10.34 11.31 -7.39
N SER A 322 -11.39 12.10 -7.23
CA SER A 322 -11.47 13.46 -7.77
C SER A 322 -10.53 14.42 -7.04
N ALA A 323 -10.22 15.57 -7.64
CA ALA A 323 -9.34 16.57 -7.00
C ALA A 323 -9.88 17.06 -5.65
N ASN A 324 -11.20 16.99 -5.44
CA ASN A 324 -11.81 17.36 -4.16
C ASN A 324 -11.64 16.26 -3.10
N GLU A 325 -11.83 15.00 -3.46
CA GLU A 325 -11.63 13.86 -2.55
C GLU A 325 -10.16 13.73 -2.11
N ALA A 326 -9.22 14.03 -3.00
CA ALA A 326 -7.80 14.06 -2.67
C ALA A 326 -7.38 15.15 -1.67
N LYS A 327 -8.26 16.09 -1.31
CA LYS A 327 -7.98 17.02 -0.20
C LYS A 327 -7.98 16.33 1.16
N SER A 328 -8.65 15.19 1.27
CA SER A 328 -8.72 14.40 2.50
C SER A 328 -7.66 13.29 2.54
N THR A 329 -6.88 13.12 1.47
CA THR A 329 -5.86 12.07 1.41
C THR A 329 -4.55 12.53 2.03
N LEU A 330 -3.86 11.60 2.68
CA LEU A 330 -2.47 11.78 3.09
C LEU A 330 -1.54 11.06 2.12
N GLU A 331 -0.35 11.63 1.94
CA GLU A 331 0.73 11.02 1.17
C GLU A 331 1.41 9.94 2.02
N ILE A 332 0.83 8.75 2.02
CA ILE A 332 1.41 7.59 2.70
C ILE A 332 2.59 7.08 1.87
N HIS A 333 3.77 7.62 2.14
CA HIS A 333 5.00 7.16 1.50
C HIS A 333 5.24 5.68 1.84
N HIS A 334 5.76 4.92 0.88
CA HIS A 334 5.99 3.46 1.00
C HIS A 334 4.72 2.59 1.14
N ASP A 335 3.54 3.12 0.79
CA ASP A 335 2.31 2.34 0.70
C ASP A 335 2.43 1.19 -0.33
N ALA A 336 2.57 -0.03 0.17
CA ALA A 336 2.81 -1.22 -0.63
C ALA A 336 1.66 -1.55 -1.59
N LEU A 337 0.43 -1.20 -1.21
CA LEU A 337 -0.77 -1.42 -2.02
C LEU A 337 -0.82 -0.44 -3.18
N ALA A 338 -0.60 0.85 -2.92
CA ALA A 338 -0.54 1.87 -3.96
C ALA A 338 0.65 1.68 -4.91
N ILE A 339 1.82 1.30 -4.40
CA ILE A 339 2.99 0.93 -5.22
C ILE A 339 2.67 -0.26 -6.12
N SER A 340 2.07 -1.32 -5.57
CA SER A 340 1.67 -2.49 -6.35
C SER A 340 0.64 -2.13 -7.43
N MET A 341 -0.32 -1.27 -7.09
CA MET A 341 -1.31 -0.76 -8.02
C MET A 341 -0.68 0.03 -9.16
N ARG A 342 0.24 0.95 -8.85
CA ARG A 342 1.04 1.65 -9.86
C ARG A 342 1.75 0.67 -10.78
N LYS A 343 2.45 -0.35 -10.25
CA LYS A 343 3.16 -1.34 -11.07
C LYS A 343 2.20 -2.05 -12.04
N ALA A 344 1.05 -2.48 -11.54
CA ALA A 344 0.04 -3.15 -12.34
C ALA A 344 -0.49 -2.25 -13.48
N VAL A 345 -0.92 -1.03 -13.15
CA VAL A 345 -1.43 -0.07 -14.15
C VAL A 345 -0.36 0.30 -15.19
N MET A 346 0.88 0.60 -14.75
CA MET A 346 1.96 0.95 -15.68
C MET A 346 2.32 -0.20 -16.63
N SER A 347 2.24 -1.44 -16.17
CA SER A 347 2.49 -2.62 -17.01
C SER A 347 1.51 -2.74 -18.18
N TRP A 348 0.29 -2.23 -18.01
CA TRP A 348 -0.73 -2.25 -19.06
C TRP A 348 -0.65 -1.04 -19.98
N LEU A 349 -0.40 0.15 -19.42
CA LEU A 349 -0.32 1.38 -20.22
C LEU A 349 0.95 1.45 -21.06
N TYR A 350 2.07 0.95 -20.53
CA TYR A 350 3.39 1.05 -21.16
C TYR A 350 4.13 -0.29 -21.16
N PRO A 351 3.60 -1.32 -21.85
CA PRO A 351 4.22 -2.65 -21.89
C PRO A 351 5.64 -2.65 -22.49
N SER A 352 5.98 -1.62 -23.29
CA SER A 352 7.32 -1.41 -23.85
C SER A 352 8.33 -0.79 -22.87
N LEU A 353 7.87 -0.34 -21.70
CA LEU A 353 8.70 0.29 -20.66
C LEU A 353 8.63 -0.51 -19.35
N PRO A 354 9.18 -1.74 -19.30
CA PRO A 354 9.03 -2.64 -18.15
C PRO A 354 9.61 -2.07 -16.84
N LEU A 355 10.56 -1.14 -16.92
CA LEU A 355 11.11 -0.43 -15.76
C LEU A 355 10.06 0.40 -15.01
N LEU A 356 8.97 0.79 -15.67
CA LEU A 356 7.83 1.46 -15.02
C LEU A 356 6.98 0.48 -14.22
N ALA A 357 7.12 -0.83 -14.39
CA ALA A 357 6.39 -1.86 -13.65
C ALA A 357 7.23 -2.49 -12.53
N LEU A 358 8.48 -2.03 -12.34
CA LEU A 358 9.39 -2.51 -11.29
C LEU A 358 9.15 -1.91 -9.93
#